data_AF-A0A9D8TPF0-F1
#
_entry.id   AF-A0A9D8TPF0-F1
#
_cell.length_a   1.000
_cell.length_b   1.000
_cell.length_c   1.000
_cell.angle_alpha   90.00
_cell.angle_beta   90.00
_cell.angle_gamma   90.00
#
_symmetry.space_group_name_H-M   'P 1'
#
loop_
_entity.id
_entity.type
_entity.pdbx_description
1 polymer ?
#
loop_
_entity_poly.entity_id
_entity_poly.type
_entity_poly.pdbx_seq_one_letter_code
_entity_poly.pdbx_strand_id
1 'polypeptide(L)'
;MQGFYTILLLVVSNVFMTFAWYGHLKLQQSKVIGDWPLFGVILFSWGVALFEYCAQVPANRIGFIGNGGPFSLMQLKIIQEVITLLVFTIFSTIVFKVII
;
A
#
# COMPACT_ATOMS: atom_id res chain seq x y z
N MET A 1 21.33 8.62 -3.45
CA MET A 1 20.27 8.86 -2.42
C MET A 1 18.85 8.64 -2.94
N GLN A 2 18.53 8.91 -4.21
CA GLN A 2 17.16 8.78 -4.76
C GLN A 2 16.54 7.37 -4.68
N GLY A 3 17.34 6.31 -4.79
CA GLY A 3 16.84 4.93 -4.68
C GLY A 3 16.28 4.60 -3.29
N PHE A 4 16.94 5.07 -2.22
CA PHE A 4 16.45 4.87 -0.85
C PHE A 4 15.11 5.57 -0.61
N TYR A 5 14.98 6.83 -1.03
CA TYR A 5 13.72 7.57 -0.94
C TYR A 5 12.60 6.90 -1.74
N THR A 6 12.91 6.37 -2.93
CA THR A 6 11.96 5.61 -3.74
C THR A 6 11.42 4.41 -2.97
N ILE A 7 12.31 3.59 -2.42
CA ILE A 7 11.91 2.38 -1.67
C ILE A 7 11.07 2.77 -0.44
N LEU A 8 11.49 3.78 0.33
CA LEU A 8 10.74 4.24 1.50
C LEU A 8 9.32 4.68 1.12
N LEU A 9 9.16 5.48 0.06
CA LEU A 9 7.85 5.92 -0.41
C LEU A 9 7.00 4.75 -0.93
N LEU A 10 7.61 3.77 -1.61
CA LEU A 10 6.91 2.55 -2.04
C LEU A 10 6.43 1.71 -0.85
N VAL A 11 7.19 1.63 0.24
CA VAL A 11 6.76 0.97 1.49
C VAL A 11 5.57 1.70 2.10
N VAL A 12 5.66 3.02 2.25
CA VAL A 12 4.57 3.85 2.80
C VAL A 12 3.30 3.70 1.95
N SER A 13 3.43 3.76 0.63
CA SER A 13 2.33 3.54 -0.32
C SER A 13 1.66 2.18 -0.08
N ASN A 14 2.45 1.09 -0.05
CA ASN A 14 1.91 -0.26 0.13
C ASN A 14 1.20 -0.47 1.48
N VAL A 15 1.63 0.23 2.53
CA VAL A 15 0.90 0.22 3.81
C VAL A 15 -0.50 0.79 3.62
N PHE A 16 -0.64 1.97 2.99
CA PHE A 16 -1.95 2.56 2.70
C PHE A 16 -2.79 1.70 1.75
N MET A 17 -2.19 1.13 0.71
CA MET A 17 -2.85 0.18 -0.20
C MET A 17 -3.46 -0.99 0.59
N THR A 18 -2.67 -1.60 1.48
CA THR A 18 -3.11 -2.74 2.31
C THR A 18 -4.26 -2.35 3.24
N PHE A 19 -4.21 -1.15 3.85
CA PHE A 19 -5.31 -0.63 4.66
C PHE A 19 -6.56 -0.33 3.84
N ALA A 20 -6.42 0.26 2.65
CA ALA A 20 -7.54 0.55 1.75
C ALA A 20 -8.28 -0.74 1.36
N TRP A 21 -7.54 -1.82 1.09
CA TRP A 21 -8.09 -3.08 0.62
C TRP A 21 -8.63 -3.95 1.75
N TYR A 22 -7.96 -4.02 2.90
CA TYR A 22 -8.28 -5.01 3.95
C TYR A 22 -8.59 -4.43 5.32
N GLY A 23 -8.28 -3.16 5.57
CA GLY A 23 -8.51 -2.52 6.88
C GLY A 23 -9.99 -2.53 7.30
N HIS A 24 -10.90 -2.29 6.35
CA HIS A 24 -12.33 -2.33 6.59
C HIS A 24 -12.83 -3.74 7.01
N LEU A 25 -12.24 -4.81 6.47
CA LEU A 25 -12.59 -6.19 6.84
C LEU A 25 -12.25 -6.46 8.30
N LYS A 26 -11.11 -5.95 8.79
CA LYS A 26 -10.74 -6.09 10.21
C LYS A 26 -11.72 -5.35 11.11
N LEU A 27 -12.09 -4.13 10.74
CA LEU A 27 -12.98 -3.28 11.53
C LEU A 27 -14.38 -3.90 11.65
N GLN A 28 -14.86 -4.53 10.57
CA GLN A 28 -16.10 -5.31 10.59
C GLN A 28 -15.97 -6.57 11.46
N GLN A 29 -14.87 -7.32 11.34
CA GLN A 29 -14.61 -8.51 12.18
C GLN A 29 -14.55 -8.17 13.68
N SER A 30 -13.96 -7.02 14.03
CA SER A 30 -13.82 -6.55 15.41
C SER A 30 -15.10 -5.94 15.99
N LYS A 31 -16.22 -5.88 15.24
CA LYS A 31 -17.48 -5.24 15.63
C LYS A 31 -17.35 -3.78 16.08
N VAL A 32 -16.23 -3.12 15.77
CA VAL A 32 -16.00 -1.69 16.07
C VAL A 32 -16.84 -0.83 15.14
N ILE A 33 -17.11 -1.36 13.94
CA ILE A 33 -17.93 -0.75 12.91
C ILE A 33 -18.97 -1.80 12.51
N GLY A 34 -20.26 -1.45 12.53
CA GLY A 34 -21.35 -2.36 12.12
C GLY A 34 -21.30 -2.70 10.63
N ASP A 35 -22.39 -3.27 10.08
CA ASP A 35 -22.51 -3.54 8.65
C ASP A 35 -22.57 -2.24 7.84
N TRP A 36 -21.39 -1.73 7.47
CA TRP A 36 -21.31 -0.58 6.59
C TRP A 36 -21.87 -0.94 5.21
N PRO A 37 -22.68 -0.05 4.60
CA PRO A 37 -23.11 -0.25 3.23
C PRO A 37 -21.89 -0.31 2.31
N LEU A 38 -21.92 -1.19 1.32
CA LEU A 38 -20.82 -1.40 0.37
C LEU A 38 -20.31 -0.07 -0.23
N PHE A 39 -21.24 0.85 -0.54
CA PHE A 39 -20.91 2.18 -1.04
C PHE A 39 -20.06 3.01 -0.06
N GLY A 40 -20.37 2.95 1.24
CA GLY A 40 -19.58 3.64 2.27
C GLY A 40 -18.17 3.08 2.41
N VAL A 41 -18.03 1.76 2.31
CA VAL A 41 -16.72 1.09 2.32
C VAL A 41 -15.89 1.50 1.11
N ILE A 42 -16.48 1.52 -0.09
CA ILE A 42 -15.80 1.93 -1.32
C ILE A 42 -15.28 3.37 -1.21
N LEU A 43 -16.12 4.31 -0.75
CA LEU A 43 -15.72 5.70 -0.59
C LEU A 43 -14.61 5.89 0.45
N PHE A 44 -14.66 5.14 1.56
CA PHE A 44 -13.60 5.15 2.55
C PHE A 44 -12.29 4.61 1.99
N SER A 45 -12.33 3.46 1.30
CA SER A 45 -11.16 2.87 0.63
C SER A 45 -10.57 3.81 -0.42
N TRP A 46 -11.40 4.54 -1.17
CA TRP A 46 -10.94 5.60 -2.09
C TRP A 46 -10.24 6.74 -1.37
N GLY A 47 -10.77 7.17 -0.22
CA GLY A 47 -10.12 8.18 0.63
C GLY A 47 -8.72 7.74 1.07
N VAL A 48 -8.56 6.47 1.46
CA VAL A 48 -7.25 5.92 1.84
C VAL A 48 -6.33 5.76 0.62
N ALA A 49 -6.86 5.30 -0.51
CA ALA A 49 -6.10 5.15 -1.76
C ALA A 49 -5.54 6.49 -2.27
N LEU A 50 -6.19 7.62 -1.98
CA LEU A 50 -5.62 8.93 -2.30
C LEU A 50 -4.26 9.14 -1.62
N PHE A 51 -4.12 8.76 -0.34
CA PHE A 51 -2.84 8.86 0.38
C PHE A 51 -1.80 7.88 -0.13
N GLU A 52 -2.21 6.68 -0.55
CA GLU A 52 -1.35 5.74 -1.27
C GLU A 52 -0.75 6.42 -2.51
N TYR A 53 -1.59 7.01 -3.37
CA TYR A 53 -1.14 7.68 -4.59
C TYR A 53 -0.24 8.88 -4.33
N CYS A 54 -0.45 9.62 -3.23
CA CYS A 54 0.43 10.71 -2.82
C CYS A 54 1.88 10.24 -2.56
N ALA A 55 2.10 8.97 -2.20
CA ALA A 55 3.43 8.39 -2.05
C ALA A 55 3.89 7.62 -3.30
N GLN A 56 2.99 6.85 -3.93
CA GLN A 56 3.27 6.00 -5.08
C GLN A 56 3.75 6.80 -6.30
N VAL A 57 3.09 7.91 -6.61
CA VAL A 57 3.38 8.71 -7.80
C VAL A 57 4.76 9.38 -7.69
N PRO A 58 5.11 10.07 -6.58
CA PRO A 58 6.46 10.58 -6.38
C PRO A 58 7.53 9.49 -6.35
N ALA A 59 7.26 8.34 -5.71
CA ALA A 59 8.21 7.22 -5.68
C ALA A 59 8.61 6.79 -7.09
N ASN A 60 7.61 6.51 -7.93
CA ASN A 60 7.85 6.07 -9.29
C ASN A 60 8.53 7.15 -10.13
N ARG A 61 8.18 8.42 -9.95
CA ARG A 61 8.83 9.50 -10.70
C ARG A 61 10.30 9.71 -10.30
N ILE A 62 10.62 9.66 -9.01
CA ILE A 62 11.99 9.81 -8.50
C ILE A 62 12.84 8.57 -8.84
N GLY A 63 12.23 7.39 -8.80
CA GLY A 63 12.92 6.14 -9.02
C GLY A 63 13.19 5.81 -10.49
N PHE A 64 12.38 6.33 -11.42
CA PHE A 64 12.43 5.94 -12.82
C PHE A 64 13.64 6.52 -13.55
N ILE A 65 14.36 5.64 -14.25
CA ILE A 65 15.59 5.95 -14.97
C ILE A 65 15.42 7.05 -16.03
N GLY A 66 14.25 7.11 -16.69
CA GLY A 66 13.95 8.17 -17.65
C GLY A 66 13.83 9.58 -17.04
N ASN A 67 13.66 9.68 -15.71
CA ASN A 67 13.64 10.94 -14.97
C ASN A 67 14.95 11.19 -14.20
N GLY A 68 16.01 10.41 -14.47
CA GLY A 68 17.29 10.49 -13.75
C GLY A 68 17.39 9.62 -12.50
N GLY A 69 16.39 8.77 -12.23
CA GLY A 69 16.40 7.80 -11.13
C GLY A 69 17.26 6.56 -11.40
N PRO A 70 17.44 5.68 -10.41
CA PRO A 70 18.32 4.51 -10.54
C PRO A 70 17.65 3.25 -11.12
N PHE A 71 16.33 3.22 -11.29
CA PHE A 71 15.58 1.99 -11.60
C PHE A 71 14.87 2.03 -12.94
N SER A 72 14.91 0.93 -13.69
CA SER A 72 14.02 0.75 -14.84
C SER A 72 12.56 0.60 -14.41
N LEU A 73 11.61 0.79 -15.34
CA LEU A 73 10.19 0.58 -15.07
C LEU A 73 9.91 -0.83 -14.54
N MET A 74 10.60 -1.83 -15.11
CA MET A 74 10.45 -3.22 -14.68
C MET A 74 11.00 -3.43 -13.26
N GLN A 75 12.16 -2.86 -12.95
CA GLN A 75 12.73 -2.94 -11.60
C GLN A 75 11.81 -2.29 -10.56
N LEU A 76 11.26 -1.11 -10.85
CA LEU A 76 10.30 -0.45 -9.96
C LEU A 76 9.09 -1.31 -9.67
N LYS A 77 8.53 -1.97 -10.70
CA LYS A 77 7.37 -2.84 -10.51
C LYS A 77 7.70 -4.09 -9.70
N ILE A 78 8.83 -4.74 -9.97
CA ILE A 78 9.27 -5.91 -9.17
C ILE A 78 9.51 -5.50 -7.71
N ILE A 79 10.19 -4.38 -7.47
CA ILE A 79 10.40 -3.86 -6.11
C ILE A 79 9.06 -3.61 -5.43
N GLN A 80 8.10 -3.01 -6.14
CA GLN A 80 6.77 -2.77 -5.61
C GLN A 80 6.06 -4.08 -5.25
N GLU A 81 6.08 -5.12 -6.10
CA GLU A 81 5.47 -6.42 -5.81
C GLU A 81 6.09 -7.12 -4.60
N VAL A 82 7.43 -7.09 -4.49
CA VAL A 82 8.14 -7.63 -3.32
C VAL A 82 7.70 -6.89 -2.06
N ILE A 83 7.61 -5.56 -2.11
CA ILE A 83 7.12 -4.75 -0.99
C ILE A 83 5.66 -5.07 -0.69
N THR A 84 4.79 -5.21 -1.69
CA THR A 84 3.37 -5.57 -1.51
C THR A 84 3.25 -6.85 -0.71
N LEU A 85 3.96 -7.90 -1.12
CA LEU A 85 3.91 -9.20 -0.45
C LEU A 85 4.45 -9.11 0.96
N LEU A 86 5.60 -8.46 1.18
CA LEU A 86 6.17 -8.29 2.52
C LEU A 86 5.23 -7.52 3.47
N VAL A 87 4.69 -6.38 3.02
CA VAL A 87 3.77 -5.56 3.81
C VAL A 87 2.48 -6.33 4.09
N PHE A 88 1.92 -7.00 3.09
CA PHE A 88 0.71 -7.82 3.26
C PHE A 88 0.94 -8.99 4.23
N THR A 89 2.07 -9.69 4.13
CA THR A 89 2.44 -10.76 5.06
C THR A 89 2.49 -10.24 6.49
N ILE A 90 3.24 -9.15 6.76
CA ILE A 90 3.33 -8.55 8.10
C ILE A 90 1.95 -8.11 8.59
N PHE A 91 1.17 -7.44 7.74
CA PHE A 91 -0.16 -6.97 8.07
C PHE A 91 -1.12 -8.12 8.41
N SER A 92 -1.15 -9.19 7.62
CA SER A 92 -2.04 -10.33 7.85
C SER A 92 -1.71 -11.07 9.15
N THR A 93 -0.42 -11.22 9.48
CA THR A 93 0.01 -11.81 10.75
C THR A 93 -0.33 -10.93 11.96
N ILE A 94 -0.12 -9.61 11.88
CA ILE A 94 -0.38 -8.71 13.03
C ILE A 94 -1.88 -8.42 13.19
N VAL A 95 -2.56 -8.07 12.10
CA VAL A 95 -3.93 -7.55 12.11
C VAL A 95 -4.93 -8.69 12.14
N PHE A 96 -4.74 -9.73 11.34
CA PHE A 96 -5.66 -10.86 11.28
C PHE A 96 -5.22 -12.05 12.15
N LYS A 97 -4.02 -12.00 12.75
CA LYS A 97 -3.44 -13.14 13.49
C LYS A 97 -3.43 -14.43 12.67
N VAL A 98 -3.30 -14.29 11.35
CA VAL A 98 -3.15 -15.44 10.46
C VAL A 98 -1.77 -16.03 10.73
N ILE A 99 -1.76 -17.25 11.27
CA ILE A 99 -0.55 -18.06 11.38
C ILE A 99 -0.32 -18.62 9.97
N ILE A 100 0.80 -18.22 9.38
CA ILE A 100 1.29 -18.73 8.09
C ILE A 100 1.93 -20.10 8.33
#